data_AF-A0A939CEY4-F1
#
_entry.id   AF-A0A939CEY4-F1
#
_cell.length_a   1.000
_cell.length_b   1.000
_cell.length_c   1.000
_cell.angle_alpha   90.00
_cell.angle_beta   90.00
_cell.angle_gamma   90.00
#
_symmetry.space_group_name_H-M   'P 1'
#
loop_
_entity.id
_entity.type
_entity.pdbx_description
1 polymer ?
#
loop_
_entity_poly.entity_id
_entity_poly.type
_entity_poly.pdbx_seq_one_letter_code
_entity_poly.pdbx_strand_id
1 'polypeptide(L)'
;MSTFLNASPIFGPVRSRRLGLSLGVNMMPASGKICTFDCIYCENGLNAERPCHEPYSTAAVVLDALEAKLREMAAEGELPDVITFAGNGEPTAAPEFPQAIA
;
A
#
# COMPACT_ATOMS: atom_id res chain seq x y z
N MET A 1 19.05 4.43 -7.02
CA MET A 1 18.16 5.58 -7.27
C MET A 1 16.77 5.17 -6.82
N SER A 2 16.29 5.74 -5.71
CA SER A 2 14.91 5.52 -5.27
C SER A 2 13.96 6.25 -6.20
N THR A 3 12.87 5.61 -6.62
CA THR A 3 11.98 6.16 -7.64
C THR A 3 10.89 7.02 -7.02
N PHE A 4 9.98 6.41 -6.27
CA PHE A 4 8.84 7.08 -5.65
C PHE A 4 8.35 6.31 -4.43
N LEU A 5 7.54 6.98 -3.60
CA LEU A 5 6.69 6.33 -2.61
C LEU A 5 5.28 6.24 -3.19
N ASN A 6 4.60 5.13 -2.93
CA ASN A 6 3.21 4.90 -3.31
C ASN A 6 2.27 5.78 -2.46
N ALA A 7 1.11 6.10 -3.04
CA ALA A 7 0.01 6.69 -2.29
C ALA A 7 -0.42 5.78 -1.13
N SER A 8 -1.03 6.39 -0.12
CA SER A 8 -1.53 5.70 1.07
C SER A 8 -2.90 6.27 1.44
N PRO A 9 -3.85 5.44 1.93
CA PRO A 9 -3.72 4.01 2.20
C PRO A 9 -3.99 3.11 0.98
N ILE A 10 -4.56 3.64 -0.09
CA ILE A 10 -4.88 2.87 -1.32
C ILE A 10 -4.13 3.45 -2.51
N PHE A 11 -3.57 2.58 -3.35
CA PHE A 11 -2.90 2.97 -4.60
C PHE A 11 -3.29 2.05 -5.76
N GLY A 12 -3.14 2.57 -6.98
CA GLY A 12 -3.63 1.93 -8.19
C GLY A 12 -5.01 2.45 -8.61
N PRO A 13 -5.76 1.69 -9.44
CA PRO A 13 -5.50 0.31 -9.82
C PRO A 13 -4.29 0.15 -10.77
N VAL A 14 -3.66 -1.03 -10.72
CA VAL A 14 -2.49 -1.39 -11.55
C VAL A 14 -2.83 -2.60 -12.40
N ARG A 15 -2.70 -2.50 -13.73
CA ARG A 15 -2.80 -3.65 -14.62
C ARG A 15 -1.54 -4.51 -14.53
N SER A 16 -1.57 -5.50 -13.64
CA SER A 16 -0.51 -6.49 -13.47
C SER A 16 -0.53 -7.50 -14.59
N ARG A 17 0.65 -7.77 -15.17
CA ARG A 17 0.83 -8.87 -16.13
C ARG A 17 0.56 -10.25 -15.53
N ARG A 18 0.71 -10.40 -14.20
CA ARG A 18 0.60 -11.67 -13.49
C ARG A 18 -0.73 -11.87 -12.78
N LEU A 19 -1.31 -10.78 -12.27
CA LEU A 19 -2.46 -10.83 -11.35
C LEU A 19 -3.74 -10.19 -11.91
N GLY A 20 -3.71 -9.68 -13.15
CA GLY A 20 -4.83 -8.91 -13.69
C GLY A 20 -4.87 -7.49 -13.12
N LEU A 21 -6.07 -6.94 -12.96
CA LEU A 21 -6.29 -5.64 -12.35
C LEU A 21 -6.10 -5.74 -10.83
N SER A 22 -5.02 -5.16 -10.31
CA SER A 22 -4.68 -5.19 -8.89
C SER A 22 -4.96 -3.85 -8.24
N LEU A 23 -5.57 -3.86 -7.06
CA LEU A 23 -5.63 -2.71 -6.17
C LEU A 23 -4.62 -2.88 -5.02
N GLY A 24 -3.87 -1.84 -4.71
CA GLY A 24 -2.85 -1.87 -3.68
C GLY A 24 -3.31 -1.27 -2.36
N VAL A 25 -2.97 -1.92 -1.25
CA VAL A 25 -3.21 -1.45 0.12
C VAL A 25 -1.87 -1.21 0.81
N ASN A 26 -1.61 0.05 1.16
CA ASN A 26 -0.38 0.53 1.77
C ASN A 26 -0.62 0.89 3.23
N MET A 27 -0.14 0.04 4.14
CA MET A 27 -0.24 0.26 5.60
C MET A 27 0.72 1.33 6.12
N MET A 28 1.65 1.80 5.29
CA MET A 28 2.63 2.82 5.64
C MET A 28 2.15 4.21 5.18
N PRO A 29 2.57 5.29 5.86
CA PRO A 29 2.30 6.65 5.42
C PRO A 29 2.80 6.93 4.00
N ALA A 30 2.16 7.88 3.32
CA ALA A 30 2.61 8.34 2.00
C ALA A 30 3.95 9.10 2.08
N SER A 31 4.30 9.66 3.24
CA SER A 31 5.45 10.53 3.44
C SER A 31 6.78 9.82 3.64
N GLY A 32 6.78 8.52 3.95
CA GLY A 32 8.01 7.81 4.28
C GLY A 32 7.91 6.31 4.13
N LYS A 33 9.03 5.63 4.37
CA LYS A 33 9.15 4.18 4.31
C LYS A 33 9.24 3.61 5.71
N ILE A 34 8.51 2.52 5.97
CA ILE A 34 8.65 1.76 7.22
C ILE A 34 8.83 0.28 6.88
N CYS A 35 10.07 -0.20 6.98
CA CYS A 35 10.42 -1.57 6.61
C CYS A 35 11.48 -2.13 7.54
N THR A 36 11.33 -3.40 7.92
CA THR A 36 12.31 -4.12 8.74
C THR A 36 13.56 -4.54 7.95
N PHE A 37 13.51 -4.46 6.61
CA PHE A 37 14.63 -4.76 5.71
C PHE A 37 15.14 -3.50 5.00
N ASP A 38 16.40 -3.56 4.57
CA ASP A 38 17.06 -2.49 3.82
C ASP A 38 17.68 -3.03 2.51
N CYS A 39 16.80 -3.54 1.63
CA CYS A 39 17.22 -4.24 0.41
C CYS A 39 17.90 -3.30 -0.60
N ILE A 40 19.08 -3.69 -1.11
CA ILE A 40 19.84 -2.93 -2.13
C ILE A 40 19.08 -2.71 -3.46
N TYR A 41 18.04 -3.52 -3.69
CA TYR A 41 17.20 -3.50 -4.89
C TYR A 41 15.79 -2.94 -4.62
N CYS A 42 15.54 -2.36 -3.45
CA CYS A 42 14.23 -1.81 -3.12
C CYS A 42 13.93 -0.60 -4.02
N GLU A 43 12.81 -0.65 -4.75
CA GLU A 43 12.35 0.45 -5.61
C GLU A 43 12.05 1.74 -4.82
N ASN A 44 11.56 1.59 -3.59
CA ASN A 44 11.31 2.71 -2.67
C ASN A 44 12.60 3.31 -2.08
N GLY A 45 13.76 2.68 -2.30
CA GLY A 45 15.05 3.11 -1.75
C GLY A 45 15.42 2.51 -0.40
N LEU A 46 16.59 2.93 0.08
CA LEU A 46 17.11 2.54 1.39
C LEU A 46 16.34 3.27 2.50
N ASN A 47 16.27 2.66 3.69
CA ASN A 47 15.55 3.20 4.84
C ASN A 47 16.04 4.61 5.22
N ALA A 48 17.36 4.82 5.19
CA ALA A 48 17.95 6.12 5.51
C ALA A 48 17.59 7.24 4.51
N GLU A 49 17.18 6.88 3.28
CA GLU A 49 16.74 7.85 2.27
C GLU A 49 15.27 8.27 2.44
N ARG A 50 14.48 7.48 3.19
CA ARG A 50 13.02 7.63 3.31
C ARG A 50 12.56 7.55 4.78
N PRO A 51 13.09 8.37 5.69
CA PRO A 51 12.66 8.36 7.08
C PRO A 51 11.16 8.66 7.17
N CYS A 52 10.47 7.95 8.05
CA CYS A 52 9.06 8.18 8.35
C CYS A 52 8.90 8.44 9.84
N HIS A 53 8.21 9.53 10.17
CA HIS A 53 7.89 9.90 11.56
C HIS A 53 6.39 9.79 11.86
N GLU A 54 5.59 9.51 10.84
CA GLU A 54 4.15 9.32 10.96
C GLU A 54 3.83 7.87 11.34
N PRO A 55 2.73 7.63 12.09
CA PRO A 55 2.31 6.28 12.44
C PRO A 55 1.77 5.54 11.21
N TYR A 56 1.76 4.21 11.28
CA TYR A 56 1.06 3.38 10.28
C TYR A 56 -0.40 3.80 10.09
N SER A 57 -0.93 3.54 8.90
CA SER A 57 -2.37 3.65 8.64
C SER A 57 -3.12 2.65 9.52
N THR A 58 -4.18 3.11 10.19
CA THR A 58 -5.06 2.22 10.97
C THR A 58 -5.91 1.37 10.04
N ALA A 59 -6.35 0.19 10.50
CA ALA A 59 -7.21 -0.70 9.74
C ALA A 59 -8.55 0.00 9.38
N ALA A 60 -9.08 0.84 10.26
CA ALA A 60 -10.29 1.62 10.00
C ALA A 60 -10.10 2.59 8.81
N VAL A 61 -9.00 3.34 8.78
CA VAL A 61 -8.70 4.28 7.68
C VAL A 61 -8.48 3.54 6.37
N VAL A 62 -7.82 2.38 6.41
CA VAL A 62 -7.64 1.51 5.25
C VAL A 62 -8.97 1.00 4.74
N LEU A 63 -9.85 0.53 5.62
CA LEU A 63 -11.17 0.00 5.27
C LEU A 63 -12.05 1.07 4.61
N ASP A 64 -12.15 2.25 5.21
CA ASP A 64 -12.96 3.36 4.69
C ASP A 64 -12.49 3.77 3.28
N ALA A 65 -11.17 3.91 3.10
CA ALA A 65 -10.59 4.29 1.81
C ALA A 65 -10.71 3.17 0.76
N LEU A 66 -10.54 1.91 1.16
CA LEU A 66 -10.70 0.76 0.29
C LEU A 66 -12.15 0.65 -0.19
N GLU A 67 -13.12 0.79 0.71
CA GLU A 67 -14.54 0.77 0.38
C GLU A 67 -14.89 1.90 -0.61
N ALA A 68 -14.43 3.12 -0.34
CA ALA A 68 -14.66 4.24 -1.23
C ALA A 68 -14.11 3.98 -2.64
N LYS A 69 -12.87 3.45 -2.74
CA LYS A 69 -12.27 3.15 -4.04
C LYS A 69 -12.95 2.00 -4.77
N LEU A 70 -13.38 0.96 -4.05
CA LEU A 70 -14.13 -0.16 -4.64
C LEU A 70 -15.50 0.28 -5.15
N ARG A 71 -16.19 1.21 -4.47
CA ARG A 71 -17.45 1.78 -4.95
C ARG A 71 -17.26 2.59 -6.23
N GLU A 72 -16.20 3.39 -6.31
CA GLU A 72 -15.81 4.12 -7.53
C GLU A 72 -15.57 3.15 -8.70
N MET A 73 -14.72 2.14 -8.49
CA MET A 73 -14.40 1.13 -9.51
C MET A 73 -15.63 0.30 -9.92
N ALA A 74 -16.53 0.01 -8.98
CA ALA A 74 -17.79 -0.69 -9.27
C ALA A 74 -18.71 0.15 -10.17
N ALA A 75 -18.79 1.47 -9.95
CA ALA A 75 -19.58 2.36 -10.80
C ALA A 75 -19.03 2.44 -12.23
N GLU A 76 -17.72 2.25 -12.40
CA GLU A 76 -17.03 2.20 -13.69
C GLU A 76 -17.08 0.80 -14.34
N GLY A 77 -17.59 -0.21 -13.64
CA GLY A 77 -17.66 -1.59 -14.11
C GLY A 77 -16.32 -2.31 -14.15
N GLU A 78 -15.33 -1.82 -13.39
CA GLU A 78 -13.94 -2.30 -13.44
C GLU A 78 -13.41 -2.67 -12.04
N LEU A 79 -14.02 -3.66 -11.39
CA LEU A 79 -13.57 -4.18 -10.08
C LEU A 79 -12.18 -4.85 -10.18
N PRO A 80 -11.35 -4.77 -9.12
CA PRO A 80 -10.06 -5.42 -9.13
C PRO A 80 -10.19 -6.94 -9.06
N ASP A 81 -9.32 -7.64 -9.79
CA ASP A 81 -9.17 -9.11 -9.70
C ASP A 81 -8.50 -9.51 -8.38
N VAL A 82 -7.60 -8.66 -7.87
CA VAL A 82 -6.86 -8.90 -6.62
C VAL A 82 -6.69 -7.62 -5.81
N ILE A 83 -6.64 -7.79 -4.48
CA ILE A 83 -6.21 -6.75 -3.54
C ILE A 83 -4.88 -7.19 -2.94
N THR A 84 -3.86 -6.34 -3.07
CA THR A 84 -2.49 -6.65 -2.66
C THR A 84 -2.04 -5.72 -1.55
N PHE A 85 -1.65 -6.28 -0.39
CA PHE A 85 -0.97 -5.52 0.66
C PHE A 85 0.49 -5.35 0.28
N ALA A 86 0.87 -4.12 -0.07
CA ALA A 86 2.21 -3.72 -0.50
C ALA A 86 2.31 -2.19 -0.40
N GLY A 87 3.48 -1.59 -0.60
CA GLY A 87 3.58 -0.14 -0.63
C GLY A 87 4.92 0.33 -0.10
N ASN A 88 4.90 1.31 0.80
CA ASN A 88 6.11 2.01 1.26
C ASN A 88 6.88 1.23 2.34
N GLY A 89 6.90 -0.10 2.30
CA GLY A 89 7.40 -0.85 3.45
C GLY A 89 6.99 -2.31 3.51
N GLU A 90 7.24 -2.91 4.67
CA GLU A 90 6.84 -4.28 5.00
C GLU A 90 5.46 -4.26 5.67
N PRO A 91 4.37 -4.68 5.00
CA PRO A 91 3.02 -4.57 5.54
C PRO A 91 2.83 -5.27 6.88
N THR A 92 3.51 -6.40 7.12
CA THR A 92 3.35 -7.16 8.37
C THR A 92 3.98 -6.47 9.58
N ALA A 93 4.74 -5.39 9.39
CA ALA A 93 5.26 -4.57 10.48
C ALA A 93 4.20 -3.64 11.07
N ALA A 94 3.10 -3.37 10.36
CA ALA A 94 2.01 -2.56 10.86
C ALA A 94 1.27 -3.29 12.00
N PRO A 95 1.09 -2.67 13.18
CA PRO A 95 0.45 -3.32 14.32
C PRO A 95 -0.98 -3.81 14.06
N GLU A 96 -1.71 -3.11 13.19
CA GLU A 96 -3.09 -3.44 12.83
C GLU A 96 -3.20 -4.28 11.53
N PHE A 97 -2.09 -4.82 11.03
CA PHE A 97 -2.12 -5.69 9.85
C PHE A 97 -3.09 -6.88 9.99
N PRO A 98 -3.15 -7.61 11.14
CA PRO A 98 -4.11 -8.70 11.32
C PRO A 98 -5.57 -8.26 11.17
N GLN A 99 -5.91 -7.04 11.62
CA GLN A 99 -7.25 -6.47 11.52
C GLN A 99 -7.56 -6.03 10.09
N ALA A 100 -6.56 -5.56 9.34
CA ALA A 100 -6.73 -5.12 7.96
C ALA A 100 -6.98 -6.29 6.98
N ILE A 101 -6.52 -7.50 7.30
CA ILE A 101 -6.71 -8.69 6.46
C ILE A 101 -7.86 -9.62 6.91
N ALA A 102 -8.48 -9.33 8.06
CA ALA A 102 -9.55 -10.13 8.65
C ALA A 102 -10.91 -9.84 7.98
#